data_AF-A0A9D7CIB9-F1
#
_entry.id   AF-A0A9D7CIB9-F1
#
_cell.length_a   1.000
_cell.length_b   1.000
_cell.length_c   1.000
_cell.angle_alpha   90.00
_cell.angle_beta   90.00
_cell.angle_gamma   90.00
#
_symmetry.space_group_name_H-M   'P 1'
#
loop_
_entity.id
_entity.type
_entity.pdbx_description
1 polymer ?
#
loop_
_entity_poly.entity_id
_entity_poly.type
_entity_poly.pdbx_seq_one_letter_code
_entity_poly.pdbx_strand_id
1 'polypeptide(L)'
;MILSSGKLLYGLATDDAHHFKRPGDPSASGPGRGWVMVRAARLTPREVLDALERGDFYASTGVTLSDVQRSATRVSITIAPDAWSRYTTRFIGRDGRILKETADNPAVYDVRGGEDTCEPSCSSPTA
;
A
#
# COMPACT_ATOMS: atom_id res chain seq x y z
N MET A 1 -5.20 23.80 -4.15
CA MET A 1 -4.95 22.49 -4.79
C MET A 1 -4.97 21.41 -3.72
N ILE A 2 -5.71 20.31 -3.91
CA ILE A 2 -6.01 19.34 -2.83
C ILE A 2 -4.74 18.65 -2.27
N LEU A 3 -3.77 18.39 -3.13
CA LEU A 3 -2.48 17.76 -2.79
C LEU A 3 -1.54 18.66 -1.97
N SER A 4 -1.81 19.96 -1.92
CA SER A 4 -1.02 20.94 -1.14
C SER A 4 -1.77 21.42 0.11
N SER A 5 -2.96 20.88 0.37
CA SER A 5 -3.85 21.38 1.42
C SER A 5 -3.66 20.74 2.80
N GLY A 6 -2.63 19.91 2.96
CA GLY A 6 -2.36 19.18 4.22
C GLY A 6 -3.41 18.10 4.54
N LYS A 7 -4.34 17.81 3.62
CA LYS A 7 -5.35 16.77 3.80
C LYS A 7 -4.79 15.41 3.45
N LEU A 8 -5.10 14.41 4.27
CA LEU A 8 -4.86 13.02 3.93
C LEU A 8 -5.77 12.63 2.76
N LEU A 9 -5.17 12.02 1.75
CA LEU A 9 -5.87 11.45 0.61
C LEU A 9 -5.31 10.05 0.38
N TYR A 10 -6.19 9.04 0.38
CA TYR A 10 -5.79 7.69 0.00
C TYR A 10 -5.85 7.52 -1.52
N GLY A 11 -4.81 6.91 -2.08
CA GLY A 11 -4.78 6.53 -3.50
C GLY A 11 -5.29 5.10 -3.70
N LEU A 12 -6.03 4.87 -4.78
CA LEU A 12 -6.48 3.54 -5.19
C LEU A 12 -5.74 3.11 -6.46
N ALA A 13 -5.46 1.82 -6.60
CA ALA A 13 -5.07 1.23 -7.87
C ALA A 13 -6.28 0.58 -8.54
N THR A 14 -6.42 0.82 -9.84
CA THR A 14 -7.46 0.27 -10.71
C THR A 14 -6.82 -0.15 -12.03
N ASP A 15 -7.36 -1.18 -12.67
CA ASP A 15 -6.90 -1.66 -13.97
C ASP A 15 -7.56 -0.95 -15.16
N ASP A 16 -8.62 -0.17 -14.90
CA ASP A 16 -9.44 0.51 -15.91
C ASP A 16 -9.80 -0.39 -17.10
N ALA A 17 -10.11 -1.66 -16.80
CA ALA A 17 -10.31 -2.67 -17.81
C ALA A 17 -11.59 -2.42 -18.64
N HIS A 18 -11.41 -2.38 -19.97
CA HIS A 18 -12.49 -2.25 -20.95
C HIS A 18 -12.65 -3.52 -21.80
N HIS A 19 -11.68 -4.44 -21.74
CA HIS A 19 -11.61 -5.63 -22.59
C HIS A 19 -11.44 -6.91 -21.77
N PHE A 20 -12.54 -7.60 -21.46
CA PHE A 20 -12.54 -8.84 -20.66
C PHE A 20 -12.44 -10.13 -21.49
N LYS A 21 -12.62 -10.05 -22.82
CA LYS A 21 -12.67 -11.21 -23.73
C LYS A 21 -11.48 -11.29 -24.70
N ARG A 22 -10.36 -10.64 -24.37
CA ARG A 22 -9.12 -10.65 -25.16
C ARG A 22 -7.93 -11.10 -24.29
N PRO A 23 -7.95 -12.33 -23.76
CA PRO A 23 -6.87 -12.80 -22.90
C PRO A 23 -5.55 -12.82 -23.69
N GLY A 24 -4.48 -12.31 -23.07
CA GLY A 24 -3.12 -12.36 -23.64
C GLY A 24 -2.79 -11.30 -24.69
N ASP A 25 -3.71 -10.39 -25.03
CA ASP A 25 -3.40 -9.23 -25.87
C ASP A 25 -2.75 -8.12 -25.03
N PRO A 26 -1.44 -7.84 -25.18
CA PRO A 26 -0.75 -6.83 -24.37
C PRO A 26 -1.21 -5.40 -24.69
N SER A 27 -1.79 -5.18 -25.88
CA SER A 27 -2.30 -3.88 -26.33
C SER A 27 -3.71 -3.58 -25.84
N ALA A 28 -4.43 -4.58 -25.34
CA ALA A 28 -5.77 -4.41 -24.79
C ALA A 28 -5.73 -3.90 -23.34
N SER A 29 -6.67 -3.01 -22.99
CA SER A 29 -6.97 -2.64 -21.60
C SER A 29 -7.69 -3.80 -20.89
N GLY A 30 -6.91 -4.81 -20.51
CA GLY A 30 -7.38 -6.03 -19.84
C GLY A 30 -7.30 -5.95 -18.32
N PRO A 31 -8.03 -6.83 -17.61
CA PRO A 31 -8.09 -6.84 -16.15
C PRO A 31 -6.79 -7.32 -15.50
N GLY A 32 -6.65 -7.03 -14.20
CA GLY A 32 -5.56 -7.57 -13.37
C GLY A 32 -4.24 -6.81 -13.46
N ARG A 33 -4.29 -5.53 -13.85
CA ARG A 33 -3.12 -4.64 -13.88
C ARG A 33 -2.95 -3.82 -12.60
N GLY A 34 -4.02 -3.63 -11.84
CA GLY A 34 -4.00 -2.90 -10.58
C GLY A 34 -5.29 -3.10 -9.79
N TRP A 35 -5.17 -3.27 -8.48
CA TRP A 35 -6.31 -3.37 -7.56
C TRP A 35 -5.89 -2.94 -6.15
N VAL A 36 -6.86 -2.82 -5.25
CA VAL A 36 -6.59 -2.68 -3.81
C VAL A 36 -6.83 -3.99 -3.09
N MET A 37 -5.95 -4.31 -2.15
CA MET A 37 -6.06 -5.44 -1.24
C MET A 37 -6.54 -4.89 0.11
N VAL A 38 -7.74 -5.26 0.53
CA VAL A 38 -8.42 -4.68 1.69
C VAL A 38 -8.36 -5.66 2.87
N ARG A 39 -7.92 -5.17 4.03
CA ARG A 39 -7.90 -5.92 5.28
C ARG A 39 -9.25 -5.75 5.99
N ALA A 40 -10.19 -6.66 5.71
CA ALA A 40 -11.51 -6.69 6.33
C ALA A 40 -11.74 -8.01 7.08
N ALA A 41 -12.51 -7.97 8.17
CA ALA A 41 -12.83 -9.18 8.94
C ALA A 41 -13.74 -10.15 8.17
N ARG A 42 -14.59 -9.60 7.29
CA ARG A 42 -15.51 -10.37 6.43
C ARG A 42 -15.66 -9.69 5.07
N LEU A 43 -15.94 -10.50 4.04
CA LEU A 43 -16.28 -10.02 2.71
C LEU A 43 -17.76 -9.55 2.67
N THR A 44 -18.03 -8.43 3.33
CA THR A 44 -19.34 -7.75 3.27
C THR A 44 -19.13 -6.30 2.85
N PRO A 45 -20.10 -5.67 2.16
CA PRO A 45 -19.95 -4.29 1.71
C PRO A 45 -19.58 -3.32 2.84
N ARG A 46 -20.22 -3.45 4.01
CA ARG A 46 -19.95 -2.60 5.18
C ARG A 46 -18.52 -2.74 5.67
N GLU A 47 -18.07 -3.95 5.93
CA GLU A 47 -16.72 -4.20 6.47
C GLU A 47 -15.61 -3.76 5.49
N VAL A 48 -15.84 -3.89 4.18
CA VAL A 48 -14.90 -3.41 3.15
C VAL A 48 -14.87 -1.90 3.12
N LEU A 49 -16.02 -1.22 3.15
CA LEU A 49 -16.09 0.25 3.18
C LEU A 49 -15.44 0.81 4.44
N ASP A 50 -15.76 0.26 5.61
CA ASP A 50 -15.18 0.68 6.88
C ASP A 50 -13.64 0.52 6.88
N ALA A 51 -13.12 -0.56 6.27
CA ALA A 51 -11.67 -0.77 6.12
C ALA A 51 -11.04 0.25 5.14
N LEU A 52 -11.69 0.55 4.03
CA LEU A 52 -11.23 1.56 3.08
C LEU A 52 -11.19 2.96 3.71
N GLU A 53 -12.21 3.34 4.49
CA GLU A 53 -12.28 4.63 5.19
C GLU A 53 -11.17 4.80 6.23
N ARG A 54 -10.76 3.70 6.89
CA ARG A 54 -9.62 3.71 7.83
C ARG A 54 -8.25 3.66 7.14
N GLY A 55 -8.20 3.38 5.85
CA GLY A 55 -6.95 3.15 5.12
C GLY A 55 -6.34 1.76 5.33
N ASP A 56 -7.14 0.78 5.76
CA ASP A 56 -6.73 -0.61 5.99
C ASP A 56 -6.63 -1.38 4.66
N PHE A 57 -5.86 -0.85 3.70
CA PHE A 57 -5.67 -1.44 2.39
C PHE A 57 -4.34 -1.02 1.78
N TYR A 58 -3.94 -1.72 0.72
CA TYR A 58 -2.79 -1.31 -0.10
C TYR A 58 -3.07 -1.51 -1.58
N ALA A 59 -2.44 -0.67 -2.41
CA ALA A 59 -2.46 -0.82 -3.86
C ALA A 59 -1.50 -1.93 -4.29
N SER A 60 -1.95 -2.80 -5.18
CA SER A 60 -1.17 -3.91 -5.72
C SER A 60 -1.28 -4.00 -7.23
N THR A 61 -0.19 -4.45 -7.85
CA THR A 61 -0.11 -4.87 -9.25
C THR A 61 0.26 -6.36 -9.37
N GLY A 62 0.20 -7.11 -8.26
CA GLY A 62 0.58 -8.53 -8.22
C GLY A 62 1.20 -8.98 -6.90
N VAL A 63 1.68 -8.05 -6.06
CA VAL A 63 2.27 -8.39 -4.75
C VAL A 63 1.17 -8.68 -3.74
N THR A 64 1.26 -9.83 -3.07
CA THR A 64 0.39 -10.20 -1.96
C THR A 64 1.16 -10.09 -0.65
N LEU A 65 0.60 -9.40 0.34
CA LEU A 65 1.16 -9.32 1.69
C LEU A 65 0.44 -10.32 2.58
N SER A 66 1.21 -11.16 3.29
CA SER A 66 0.67 -12.09 4.28
C SER A 66 0.38 -11.39 5.61
N ASP A 67 1.22 -10.43 5.99
CA ASP A 67 1.05 -9.69 7.24
C ASP A 67 1.73 -8.31 7.18
N VAL A 68 1.12 -7.35 7.87
CA VAL A 68 1.67 -6.00 8.08
C VAL A 68 1.42 -5.62 9.53
N GLN A 69 2.51 -5.35 10.24
CA GLN A 69 2.50 -4.96 11.64
C GLN A 69 3.21 -3.61 11.78
N ARG A 70 2.57 -2.66 12.46
CA ARG A 70 3.13 -1.34 12.75
C ARG A 70 2.98 -1.07 14.24
N SER A 71 4.07 -0.66 14.87
CA SER A 71 4.12 -0.07 16.19
C SER A 71 4.83 1.29 16.12
N ALA A 72 4.84 2.04 17.22
CA ALA A 72 5.54 3.31 17.30
C ALA A 72 7.06 3.20 17.04
N THR A 73 7.64 2.01 17.20
CA THR A 73 9.08 1.78 17.11
C THR A 73 9.48 0.81 16.01
N ARG A 74 8.53 0.14 15.36
CA ARG A 74 8.83 -0.91 14.38
C ARG A 74 7.73 -1.08 13.35
N VAL A 75 8.14 -1.25 12.09
CA VAL A 75 7.28 -1.72 10.99
C VAL A 75 7.81 -3.06 10.50
N SER A 76 6.91 -4.03 10.33
CA SER A 76 7.21 -5.34 9.75
C SER A 76 6.22 -5.65 8.64
N ILE A 77 6.75 -6.08 7.50
CA ILE A 77 5.98 -6.47 6.32
C ILE A 77 6.40 -7.87 5.92
N THR A 78 5.42 -8.77 5.82
CA THR A 78 5.61 -10.12 5.32
C THR A 78 4.96 -10.25 3.96
N ILE A 79 5.75 -10.57 2.93
CA ILE A 79 5.26 -10.79 1.58
C ILE A 79 4.90 -12.28 1.43
N ALA A 80 3.75 -12.58 0.81
CA ALA A 80 3.41 -13.94 0.45
C ALA A 80 4.34 -14.40 -0.70
N PRO A 81 5.12 -15.48 -0.51
CA PRO A 81 6.08 -15.90 -1.52
C PRO A 81 5.38 -16.45 -2.78
N ASP A 82 5.85 -16.01 -3.95
CA ASP A 82 5.55 -16.60 -5.25
C ASP A 82 6.82 -17.22 -5.85
N ALA A 83 6.70 -18.42 -6.42
CA ALA A 83 7.84 -19.22 -6.85
C ALA A 83 8.65 -18.58 -8.00
N TRP A 84 8.06 -17.63 -8.73
CA TRP A 84 8.68 -17.00 -9.90
C TRP A 84 9.05 -15.54 -9.65
N SER A 85 8.85 -15.03 -8.45
CA SER A 85 9.00 -13.61 -8.14
C SER A 85 10.13 -13.35 -7.15
N ARG A 86 10.84 -12.23 -7.36
CA ARG A 86 11.78 -11.67 -6.40
C ARG A 86 11.24 -10.33 -5.91
N TYR A 87 11.36 -10.09 -4.61
CA TYR A 87 10.80 -8.91 -3.98
C TYR A 87 11.89 -8.04 -3.38
N THR A 88 11.69 -6.73 -3.48
CA THR A 88 12.48 -5.73 -2.77
C THR A 88 11.50 -4.85 -2.02
N THR A 89 11.70 -4.72 -0.71
CA THR A 89 10.92 -3.85 0.15
C THR A 89 11.71 -2.57 0.42
N ARG A 90 11.10 -1.42 0.14
CA ARG A 90 11.64 -0.09 0.45
C ARG A 90 10.76 0.59 1.49
N PHE A 91 11.38 1.01 2.58
CA PHE A 91 10.76 1.89 3.56
C PHE A 91 11.06 3.33 3.15
N ILE A 92 10.00 4.10 2.87
CA ILE A 92 10.08 5.46 2.35
C ILE A 92 9.52 6.41 3.41
N GLY A 93 10.32 7.42 3.76
CA GLY A 93 9.95 8.48 4.71
C GLY A 93 9.45 9.74 4.01
N ARG A 94 9.43 10.84 4.75
CA ARG A 94 9.05 12.17 4.24
C ARG A 94 9.86 12.55 2.99
N ASP A 95 9.22 13.28 2.08
CA ASP A 95 9.79 13.77 0.82
C ASP A 95 10.32 12.67 -0.12
N GLY A 96 9.85 11.42 0.06
CA GLY A 96 10.25 10.29 -0.78
C GLY A 96 11.63 9.72 -0.45
N ARG A 97 12.23 10.09 0.69
CA ARG A 97 13.53 9.58 1.09
C ARG A 97 13.47 8.09 1.43
N ILE A 98 14.33 7.28 0.81
CA ILE A 98 14.48 5.87 1.18
C ILE A 98 15.21 5.77 2.51
N LEU A 99 14.54 5.21 3.52
CA LEU A 99 15.08 4.98 4.87
C LEU A 99 15.81 3.63 4.97
N LYS A 100 15.25 2.60 4.32
CA LYS A 100 15.83 1.26 4.24
C LYS A 100 15.35 0.54 3.00
N GLU A 101 16.21 -0.26 2.40
CA GLU A 101 15.89 -1.20 1.34
C GLU A 101 16.35 -2.59 1.78
N THR A 102 15.53 -3.62 1.57
CA THR A 102 15.91 -5.01 1.83
C THR A 102 15.17 -5.97 0.90
N ALA A 103 15.79 -7.11 0.60
CA ALA A 103 15.16 -8.26 -0.05
C ALA A 103 14.69 -9.33 0.97
N ASP A 104 14.88 -9.10 2.27
CA ASP A 104 14.49 -10.01 3.33
C ASP A 104 12.96 -10.09 3.46
N ASN A 105 12.48 -11.27 3.86
CA ASN A 105 11.07 -11.53 4.16
C ASN A 105 10.99 -12.36 5.46
N PRO A 106 10.51 -11.79 6.58
CA PRO A 106 9.86 -10.48 6.70
C PRO A 106 10.84 -9.30 6.60
N ALA A 107 10.39 -8.23 5.93
CA ALA A 107 11.10 -6.96 5.89
C ALA A 107 10.77 -6.17 7.17
N VAL A 108 11.80 -5.77 7.91
CA VAL A 108 11.65 -5.07 9.20
C VAL A 108 12.37 -3.74 9.18
N TYR A 109 11.72 -2.71 9.71
CA TYR A 109 12.27 -1.37 9.91
C TYR A 109 12.05 -0.92 11.35
N ASP A 110 13.12 -0.54 12.05
CA ASP A 110 13.04 0.06 13.38
C ASP A 110 12.99 1.58 13.22
N VAL A 111 11.91 2.20 13.71
CA VAL A 111 11.66 3.65 13.61
C VAL A 111 12.61 4.37 14.57
N ARG A 112 13.46 5.26 14.04
CA ARG A 112 14.56 5.86 14.82
C ARG A 112 14.19 7.15 15.56
N GLY A 113 12.93 7.56 15.52
CA GLY A 113 12.45 8.83 16.10
C GLY A 113 12.85 10.04 15.24
N GLY A 114 11.90 10.94 14.98
CA GLY A 114 12.06 12.07 14.03
C GLY A 114 11.73 11.73 12.57
N GLU A 115 11.38 10.47 12.31
CA GLU A 115 10.90 9.97 11.02
C GLU A 115 9.37 9.90 11.10
N ASP A 116 8.70 11.02 10.82
CA ASP A 116 7.26 11.05 10.68
C ASP A 116 6.88 10.19 9.47
N THR A 117 6.71 8.89 9.69
CA THR A 117 6.07 7.98 8.75
C THR A 117 4.61 8.37 8.72
N CYS A 118 4.23 9.22 7.76
CA CYS A 118 2.92 9.86 7.67
C CYS A 118 1.79 8.91 8.05
N GLU A 119 1.26 9.11 9.26
CA GLU A 119 -0.02 8.59 9.72
C GLU A 119 -1.09 9.67 9.55
N PRO A 120 -2.38 9.32 9.58
CA PRO A 120 -3.50 10.24 9.39
C PRO A 120 -3.57 11.47 10.32
N SER A 121 -2.74 11.53 11.37
CA SER A 121 -2.83 12.54 12.43
C SER A 121 -1.81 13.68 12.34
N CYS A 122 -1.14 13.88 11.20
CA CYS A 122 -0.32 15.08 11.02
C CYS A 122 -1.21 16.33 10.85
N SER A 123 -1.68 16.90 11.96
CA SER A 123 -2.14 18.28 12.01
C SER A 123 -0.94 19.19 11.71
N SER A 124 -1.05 20.00 10.67
CA SER A 124 -0.04 20.99 10.29
C SER A 124 0.27 21.94 11.46
N PRO A 125 1.55 22.31 11.71
CA PRO A 125 1.82 23.49 12.50
C PRO A 125 1.44 24.72 11.66
N THR A 126 0.54 25.52 12.22
CA THR A 126 0.13 26.82 11.69
C THR A 126 1.36 27.72 11.48
N ALA A 127 1.51 28.24 10.26
CA ALA A 127 2.23 29.46 9.96
C ALA A 127 1.44 30.23 8.91
#